data_AF-A0A933DV98-F1
#
_entry.id   AF-A0A933DV98-F1
#
_cell.length_a   1.000
_cell.length_b   1.000
_cell.length_c   1.000
_cell.angle_alpha   90.00
_cell.angle_beta   90.00
_cell.angle_gamma   90.00
#
_symmetry.space_group_name_H-M   'P 1'
#
loop_
_entity.id
_entity.type
_entity.pdbx_description
1 polymer ?
#
loop_
_entity_poly.entity_id
_entity_poly.type
_entity_poly.pdbx_seq_one_letter_code
_entity_poly.pdbx_strand_id
1 'polypeptide(L)'
;MVKWGVIGVVALFVVVYFGSAFGYRGDCVRAEAGIKAQYKANQSSYDAMWKTFKEMAQVPEMYVADMRKVWDGAIQGRYGAEGSKAVFQFIKEHNPTLDPSLYTRLQSAIEAGRNRFNADQQQLLAKKQAYEVVLEGNRGAVVGMWFGFPKIDLDEYDIVTSDQTAEAFATKKAAEVKLRDE
;
A
#
# COMPACT_ATOMS: atom_id res chain seq x y z
N MET A 1 46.31 -31.76 -24.08
CA MET A 1 45.43 -32.01 -22.91
C MET A 1 45.00 -30.72 -22.20
N VAL A 2 45.91 -29.77 -21.91
CA VAL A 2 45.57 -28.51 -21.19
C VAL A 2 44.49 -27.66 -21.88
N LYS A 3 44.52 -27.50 -23.22
CA LYS A 3 43.53 -26.69 -23.97
C LYS A 3 42.08 -27.18 -23.82
N TRP A 4 41.85 -28.50 -23.87
CA TRP A 4 40.51 -29.09 -23.69
C TRP A 4 40.04 -29.03 -22.24
N GLY A 5 40.96 -29.15 -21.28
CA GLY A 5 40.66 -28.94 -19.86
C GLY A 5 40.23 -27.49 -19.57
N VAL A 6 40.91 -26.49 -20.15
CA VAL A 6 40.54 -25.07 -20.00
C VAL A 6 39.17 -24.78 -20.63
N ILE A 7 38.90 -25.30 -21.84
CA ILE A 7 37.58 -25.15 -22.49
C ILE A 7 36.47 -25.79 -21.64
N GLY A 8 36.71 -26.98 -21.09
CA GLY A 8 35.74 -27.66 -20.22
C GLY A 8 35.43 -26.87 -18.95
N VAL A 9 36.45 -26.28 -18.31
CA VAL A 9 36.28 -25.45 -17.11
C VAL A 9 35.50 -24.17 -17.43
N VAL A 10 35.84 -23.47 -18.52
CA VAL A 10 35.11 -22.27 -18.95
C VAL A 10 33.65 -22.59 -19.26
N ALA A 11 33.38 -23.69 -19.99
CA ALA A 11 32.02 -24.12 -20.30
C ALA A 11 31.21 -24.41 -19.02
N LEU A 12 31.83 -25.04 -18.01
CA LEU A 12 31.18 -25.33 -16.74
C LEU A 12 30.84 -24.05 -15.96
N PHE A 13 31.73 -23.06 -15.93
CA PHE A 13 31.44 -21.75 -15.32
C PHE A 13 30.28 -21.04 -16.02
N VAL A 14 30.21 -21.09 -17.36
CA VAL A 14 29.10 -20.51 -18.13
C VAL A 14 27.78 -21.20 -17.78
N VAL A 15 27.75 -22.54 -17.73
CA VAL A 15 26.54 -23.30 -17.38
C VAL A 15 26.07 -22.99 -15.96
N VAL A 16 26.99 -22.93 -14.98
CA VAL A 16 26.66 -22.57 -13.59
C VAL A 16 26.12 -21.13 -13.49
N TYR A 17 26.74 -20.20 -14.21
CA TYR A 17 26.30 -18.80 -14.24
C TYR A 17 24.92 -18.65 -14.87
N PHE A 18 24.67 -19.29 -16.02
CA PHE A 18 23.34 -19.30 -16.64
C PHE A 18 22.29 -19.98 -15.77
N GLY A 19 22.61 -21.11 -15.14
CA GLY A 19 21.71 -21.78 -14.20
C GLY A 19 21.27 -20.88 -13.05
N SER A 20 22.20 -20.10 -12.51
CA SER A 20 21.93 -19.13 -11.45
C SER A 20 21.08 -17.96 -11.94
N ALA A 21 21.33 -17.46 -13.17
CA ALA A 21 20.55 -16.39 -13.78
C ALA A 21 19.05 -16.78 -13.95
N PHE A 22 18.77 -18.02 -14.37
CA PHE A 22 17.37 -18.52 -14.45
C PHE A 22 16.70 -18.62 -13.08
N GLY A 23 17.44 -18.97 -12.02
CA GLY A 23 16.95 -18.94 -10.65
C GLY A 23 16.55 -17.52 -10.23
N TYR A 24 17.42 -16.54 -10.46
CA TYR A 24 17.17 -15.14 -10.13
C TYR A 24 15.96 -14.57 -10.91
N ARG A 25 15.77 -14.98 -12.16
CA ARG A 25 14.56 -14.64 -12.92
C ARG A 25 13.29 -15.12 -12.20
N GLY A 26 13.28 -16.36 -11.70
CA GLY A 26 12.13 -16.92 -10.97
C GLY A 26 11.84 -16.15 -9.67
N ASP A 27 12.87 -15.69 -8.97
CA ASP A 27 12.74 -14.85 -7.77
C ASP A 27 12.11 -13.50 -8.10
N CYS A 28 12.57 -12.84 -9.17
CA CYS A 28 12.04 -11.54 -9.58
C CYS A 28 10.57 -11.62 -10.04
N VAL A 29 10.21 -12.64 -10.83
CA VAL A 29 8.80 -12.86 -11.21
C VAL A 29 7.91 -13.03 -9.97
N ARG A 30 8.37 -13.81 -8.98
CA ARG A 30 7.62 -14.02 -7.72
C ARG A 30 7.53 -12.74 -6.90
N ALA A 31 8.59 -11.95 -6.84
CA ALA A 31 8.60 -10.66 -6.15
C ALA A 31 7.58 -9.69 -6.76
N GLU A 32 7.62 -9.47 -8.08
CA GLU A 32 6.68 -8.59 -8.78
C GLU A 32 5.22 -9.07 -8.65
N ALA A 33 4.98 -10.37 -8.83
CA ALA A 33 3.65 -10.95 -8.64
C ALA A 33 3.16 -10.76 -7.19
N GLY A 34 4.06 -10.90 -6.22
CA GLY A 34 3.79 -10.66 -4.81
C GLY A 34 3.44 -9.20 -4.50
N ILE A 35 4.13 -8.23 -5.10
CA ILE A 35 3.84 -6.80 -4.99
C ILE A 35 2.45 -6.49 -5.57
N LYS A 36 2.18 -6.94 -6.81
CA LYS A 36 0.85 -6.78 -7.45
C LYS A 36 -0.27 -7.37 -6.62
N ALA A 37 -0.07 -8.58 -6.10
CA ALA A 37 -1.07 -9.26 -5.28
C ALA A 37 -1.32 -8.52 -3.96
N GLN A 38 -0.25 -8.05 -3.30
CA GLN A 38 -0.38 -7.27 -2.07
C GLN A 38 -1.09 -5.93 -2.31
N TYR A 39 -0.77 -5.22 -3.38
CA TYR A 39 -1.45 -3.97 -3.71
C TYR A 39 -2.95 -4.16 -3.95
N LYS A 40 -3.34 -5.25 -4.64
CA LYS A 40 -4.75 -5.65 -4.76
C LYS A 40 -5.39 -6.00 -3.41
N ALA A 41 -4.63 -6.64 -2.51
CA ALA A 41 -5.10 -6.91 -1.14
C ALA A 41 -5.35 -5.61 -0.37
N ASN A 42 -4.46 -4.61 -0.50
CA ASN A 42 -4.64 -3.29 0.12
C ASN A 42 -5.91 -2.60 -0.40
N GLN A 43 -6.16 -2.64 -1.72
CA GLN A 43 -7.40 -2.13 -2.32
C GLN A 43 -8.65 -2.85 -1.77
N SER A 44 -8.57 -4.17 -1.62
CA SER A 44 -9.64 -4.98 -1.05
C SER A 44 -9.91 -4.63 0.42
N SER A 45 -8.87 -4.45 1.24
CA SER A 45 -9.03 -4.04 2.63
C SER A 45 -9.64 -2.65 2.76
N TYR A 46 -9.26 -1.72 1.88
CA TYR A 46 -9.85 -0.39 1.84
C TYR A 46 -11.35 -0.44 1.49
N ASP A 47 -11.71 -1.18 0.44
CA ASP A 47 -13.10 -1.34 0.01
C ASP A 47 -13.95 -2.06 1.07
N ALA A 48 -13.40 -3.07 1.73
CA ALA A 48 -14.07 -3.74 2.85
C ALA A 48 -14.35 -2.77 4.00
N MET A 49 -13.36 -1.96 4.37
CA MET A 49 -13.51 -0.92 5.39
C MET A 49 -14.62 0.08 5.01
N TRP A 50 -14.64 0.56 3.77
CA TRP A 50 -15.67 1.47 3.26
C TRP A 50 -17.07 0.84 3.28
N LYS A 51 -17.22 -0.42 2.84
CA LYS A 51 -18.51 -1.11 2.82
C LYS A 51 -19.07 -1.31 4.23
N THR A 52 -18.26 -1.79 5.15
CA THR A 52 -18.63 -1.93 6.57
C THR A 52 -19.05 -0.59 7.16
N PHE A 53 -18.32 0.48 6.86
CA PHE A 53 -18.71 1.83 7.25
C PHE A 53 -20.06 2.27 6.66
N LYS A 54 -20.26 2.10 5.35
CA LYS A 54 -21.50 2.45 4.64
C LYS A 54 -22.71 1.72 5.24
N GLU A 55 -22.58 0.43 5.51
CA GLU A 55 -23.65 -0.40 6.09
C GLU A 55 -24.07 0.10 7.48
N MET A 56 -23.10 0.50 8.32
CA MET A 56 -23.40 1.03 9.66
C MET A 56 -23.95 2.46 9.64
N ALA A 57 -23.49 3.29 8.71
CA ALA A 57 -23.92 4.70 8.61
C ALA A 57 -25.40 4.83 8.20
N GLN A 58 -25.95 3.82 7.51
CA GLN A 58 -27.34 3.78 7.03
C GLN A 58 -27.78 5.06 6.28
N VAL A 59 -26.83 5.70 5.58
CA VAL A 59 -27.08 6.92 4.83
C VAL A 59 -27.85 6.57 3.54
N PRO A 60 -28.87 7.36 3.15
CA PRO A 60 -29.61 7.12 1.90
C PRO A 60 -28.69 7.03 0.68
N GLU A 61 -29.02 6.15 -0.27
CA GLU A 61 -28.15 5.85 -1.43
C GLU A 61 -27.74 7.09 -2.23
N MET A 62 -28.62 8.08 -2.32
CA MET A 62 -28.37 9.35 -3.02
C MET A 62 -27.18 10.15 -2.46
N TYR A 63 -26.82 9.96 -1.19
CA TYR A 63 -25.72 10.68 -0.52
C TYR A 63 -24.46 9.83 -0.37
N VAL A 64 -24.48 8.56 -0.78
CA VAL A 64 -23.34 7.63 -0.62
C VAL A 64 -22.11 8.10 -1.38
N ALA A 65 -22.28 8.71 -2.55
CA ALA A 65 -21.17 9.22 -3.34
C ALA A 65 -20.45 10.39 -2.64
N ASP A 66 -21.20 11.31 -2.04
CA ASP A 66 -20.63 12.44 -1.30
C ASP A 66 -20.05 11.99 0.05
N MET A 67 -20.72 11.03 0.71
CA MET A 67 -20.18 10.37 1.90
C MET A 67 -18.82 9.72 1.60
N ARG A 68 -18.67 9.10 0.42
CA ARG A 68 -17.40 8.49 0.00
C ARG A 68 -16.31 9.52 -0.14
N LYS A 69 -16.57 10.69 -0.72
CA LYS A 69 -15.57 11.77 -0.82
C LYS A 69 -15.12 12.27 0.55
N VAL A 70 -16.05 12.45 1.49
CA VAL A 70 -15.73 12.87 2.86
C VAL A 70 -14.92 11.79 3.57
N TRP A 71 -15.31 10.53 3.41
CA TRP A 71 -14.59 9.37 3.92
C TRP A 71 -13.17 9.25 3.37
N ASP A 72 -13.02 9.29 2.04
CA ASP A 72 -11.74 9.19 1.35
C ASP A 72 -10.81 10.31 1.85
N GLY A 73 -11.31 11.55 1.94
CA GLY A 73 -10.57 12.67 2.51
C GLY A 73 -10.20 12.49 3.99
N ALA A 74 -11.05 11.86 4.79
CA ALA A 74 -10.77 11.60 6.21
C ALA A 74 -9.71 10.51 6.43
N ILE A 75 -9.73 9.46 5.61
CA ILE A 75 -8.72 8.39 5.65
C ILE A 75 -7.40 8.89 5.07
N GLN A 76 -7.45 9.62 3.95
CA GLN A 76 -6.30 10.28 3.34
C GLN A 76 -5.90 11.56 4.10
N GLY A 77 -6.25 11.71 5.39
CA GLY A 77 -5.78 12.80 6.25
C GLY A 77 -6.01 14.24 5.77
N ARG A 78 -6.83 14.45 4.74
CA ARG A 78 -7.15 15.78 4.17
C ARG A 78 -7.84 16.69 5.18
N TYR A 79 -8.53 16.10 6.15
CA TYR A 79 -9.20 16.79 7.24
C TYR A 79 -8.40 16.78 8.56
N GLY A 80 -7.13 16.33 8.53
CA GLY A 80 -6.29 16.22 9.72
C GLY A 80 -6.87 15.32 10.81
N ALA A 81 -6.61 15.66 12.08
CA ALA A 81 -7.10 14.93 13.24
C ALA A 81 -8.65 14.89 13.35
N GLU A 82 -9.34 15.83 12.70
CA GLU A 82 -10.80 15.96 12.74
C GLU A 82 -11.51 15.16 11.62
N GLY A 83 -10.79 14.34 10.84
CA GLY A 83 -11.40 13.59 9.73
C GLY A 83 -12.55 12.68 10.15
N SER A 84 -12.45 12.02 11.30
CA SER A 84 -13.54 11.21 11.87
C SER A 84 -14.79 12.05 12.19
N LYS A 85 -14.61 13.31 12.59
CA LYS A 85 -15.70 14.24 12.88
C LYS A 85 -16.38 14.76 11.63
N ALA A 86 -15.63 15.04 10.55
CA ALA A 86 -16.21 15.44 9.28
C ALA A 86 -17.14 14.34 8.72
N VAL A 87 -16.68 13.09 8.79
CA VAL A 87 -17.47 11.90 8.42
C VAL A 87 -18.72 11.77 9.29
N PHE A 88 -18.57 11.94 10.61
CA PHE A 88 -19.71 11.87 11.53
C PHE A 88 -20.72 13.00 11.33
N GLN A 89 -20.26 14.22 11.12
CA GLN A 89 -21.12 15.37 10.88
C GLN A 89 -21.97 15.15 9.62
N PHE A 90 -21.36 14.66 8.55
CA PHE A 90 -22.08 14.29 7.33
C PHE A 90 -23.19 13.26 7.60
N ILE A 91 -22.90 12.23 8.40
CA ILE A 91 -23.89 11.24 8.79
C ILE A 91 -25.03 11.89 9.58
N LYS A 92 -24.74 12.73 10.56
CA LYS A 92 -25.77 13.39 11.38
C LYS A 92 -26.67 14.31 10.56
N GLU A 93 -26.12 14.99 9.56
CA GLU A 93 -26.86 15.86 8.65
C GLU A 93 -27.83 15.06 7.77
N HIS A 94 -27.45 13.86 7.32
CA HIS A 94 -28.26 13.05 6.40
C HIS A 94 -29.03 11.89 7.07
N ASN A 95 -28.74 11.59 8.33
CA ASN A 95 -29.43 10.61 9.17
C ASN A 95 -29.51 11.11 10.63
N PRO A 96 -30.37 12.11 10.92
CA PRO A 96 -30.50 12.69 12.26
C PRO A 96 -31.08 11.71 13.30
N THR A 97 -31.67 10.61 12.85
CA THR A 97 -32.25 9.54 13.69
C THR A 97 -31.25 8.44 14.05
N LEU A 98 -30.00 8.52 13.60
CA LEU A 98 -28.99 7.52 13.91
C LEU A 98 -28.77 7.44 15.43
N ASP A 99 -28.88 6.23 15.97
CA ASP A 99 -28.66 5.98 17.40
C ASP A 99 -27.24 6.41 17.80
N PRO A 100 -27.08 7.29 18.81
CA PRO A 100 -25.77 7.65 19.36
C PRO A 100 -24.91 6.44 19.77
N SER A 101 -25.51 5.30 20.13
CA SER A 101 -24.80 4.06 20.47
C SER A 101 -24.09 3.42 19.26
N LEU A 102 -24.55 3.69 18.03
CA LEU A 102 -23.87 3.28 16.80
C LEU A 102 -22.60 4.08 16.55
N TYR A 103 -22.44 5.25 17.19
CA TYR A 103 -21.23 6.07 17.07
C TYR A 103 -19.99 5.31 17.52
N THR A 104 -20.02 4.73 18.72
CA THR A 104 -18.89 3.99 19.28
C THR A 104 -18.57 2.76 18.42
N ARG A 105 -19.58 2.08 17.90
CA ARG A 105 -19.39 0.92 17.00
C ARG A 105 -18.77 1.33 15.67
N LEU A 106 -19.22 2.45 15.11
CA LEU A 106 -18.68 3.03 13.89
C LEU A 106 -17.20 3.38 14.09
N GLN A 107 -16.86 4.10 15.16
CA GLN A 107 -15.48 4.44 15.50
C GLN A 107 -14.61 3.20 15.63
N SER A 108 -15.04 2.19 16.40
CA SER A 108 -14.27 0.95 16.57
C SER A 108 -14.05 0.21 15.24
N ALA A 109 -15.04 0.17 14.36
CA ALA A 109 -14.89 -0.46 13.05
C ALA A 109 -13.96 0.33 12.11
N ILE A 110 -14.02 1.67 12.15
CA ILE A 110 -13.09 2.54 11.41
C ILE A 110 -11.65 2.31 11.89
N GLU A 111 -11.43 2.32 13.20
CA GLU A 111 -10.10 2.09 13.80
C GLU A 111 -9.56 0.71 13.42
N ALA A 112 -10.38 -0.34 13.55
CA ALA A 112 -10.00 -1.69 13.15
C ALA A 112 -9.66 -1.77 11.65
N GLY A 113 -10.47 -1.14 10.80
CA GLY A 113 -10.24 -1.06 9.36
C GLY A 113 -8.97 -0.29 9.00
N ARG A 114 -8.70 0.85 9.66
CA ARG A 114 -7.48 1.64 9.48
C ARG A 114 -6.24 0.86 9.91
N ASN A 115 -6.30 0.17 11.03
CA ASN A 115 -5.19 -0.66 11.52
C ASN A 115 -4.88 -1.79 10.53
N ARG A 116 -5.91 -2.45 10.00
CA ARG A 116 -5.75 -3.48 8.97
C ARG A 116 -5.16 -2.91 7.68
N PHE A 117 -5.71 -1.79 7.19
CA PHE A 117 -5.21 -1.14 5.99
C PHE A 117 -3.76 -0.68 6.14
N ASN A 118 -3.38 -0.16 7.31
CA ASN A 118 -2.00 0.22 7.62
C ASN A 118 -1.07 -1.02 7.64
N ALA A 119 -1.49 -2.12 8.24
CA ALA A 119 -0.71 -3.37 8.23
C ALA A 119 -0.51 -3.90 6.79
N ASP A 120 -1.55 -3.85 5.97
CA ASP A 120 -1.52 -4.22 4.56
C ASP A 120 -0.57 -3.30 3.75
N GLN A 121 -0.57 -1.99 4.02
CA GLN A 121 0.40 -1.05 3.45
C GLN A 121 1.84 -1.33 3.90
N GLN A 122 2.08 -1.64 5.17
CA GLN A 122 3.40 -2.01 5.68
C GLN A 122 3.92 -3.30 5.02
N GLN A 123 3.04 -4.28 4.79
CA GLN A 123 3.38 -5.49 4.08
C GLN A 123 3.76 -5.22 2.62
N LEU A 124 3.07 -4.28 1.96
CA LEU A 124 3.43 -3.83 0.61
C LEU A 124 4.81 -3.18 0.58
N LEU A 125 5.08 -2.25 1.50
CA LEU A 125 6.39 -1.61 1.63
C LEU A 125 7.51 -2.63 1.85
N ALA A 126 7.30 -3.60 2.75
CA ALA A 126 8.29 -4.64 3.01
C ALA A 126 8.59 -5.48 1.76
N LYS A 127 7.57 -5.80 0.96
CA LYS A 127 7.75 -6.51 -0.33
C LYS A 127 8.49 -5.66 -1.36
N LYS A 128 8.16 -4.37 -1.47
CA LYS A 128 8.86 -3.41 -2.35
C LYS A 128 10.33 -3.32 -1.95
N GLN A 129 10.61 -3.02 -0.69
CA GLN A 129 11.96 -2.91 -0.16
C GLN A 129 12.78 -4.19 -0.41
N ALA A 130 12.20 -5.37 -0.14
CA ALA A 130 12.88 -6.63 -0.38
C ALA A 130 13.24 -6.83 -1.86
N TYR A 131 12.40 -6.34 -2.78
CA TYR A 131 12.65 -6.42 -4.21
C TYR A 131 13.67 -5.38 -4.68
N GLU A 132 13.60 -4.14 -4.18
CA GLU A 132 14.59 -3.09 -4.44
C GLU A 132 16.00 -3.54 -4.07
N VAL A 133 16.18 -4.15 -2.90
CA VAL A 133 17.48 -4.72 -2.47
C VAL A 133 17.98 -5.79 -3.46
N VAL A 134 17.10 -6.58 -4.07
CA VAL A 134 17.48 -7.55 -5.11
C VAL A 134 17.91 -6.84 -6.39
N LEU A 135 17.22 -5.77 -6.78
CA LEU A 135 17.48 -4.98 -7.99
C LEU A 135 18.79 -4.16 -7.89
N GLU A 136 19.11 -3.64 -6.71
CA GLU A 136 20.35 -2.88 -6.47
C GLU A 136 21.60 -3.78 -6.41
N GLY A 137 21.43 -5.06 -6.10
CA GLY A 137 22.54 -6.00 -6.00
C GLY A 137 23.00 -6.57 -7.35
N ASN A 138 24.09 -7.35 -7.31
CA ASN A 138 24.62 -8.06 -8.49
C ASN A 138 23.57 -8.96 -9.17
N ARG A 139 22.60 -9.48 -8.42
CA ARG A 139 21.48 -10.26 -8.97
C ARG A 139 20.62 -9.41 -9.89
N GLY A 140 20.28 -8.20 -9.45
CA GLY A 140 19.55 -7.19 -10.21
C GLY A 140 20.23 -6.83 -11.52
N ALA A 141 21.54 -6.58 -11.50
CA ALA A 141 22.32 -6.32 -12.72
C ALA A 141 22.20 -7.47 -13.74
N VAL A 142 22.28 -8.73 -13.28
CA VAL A 142 22.12 -9.91 -14.14
C VAL A 142 20.69 -10.03 -14.67
N VAL A 143 19.68 -9.94 -13.82
CA VAL A 143 18.30 -10.09 -14.29
C VAL A 143 17.82 -8.91 -15.15
N GLY A 144 18.35 -7.71 -14.91
CA GLY A 144 18.10 -6.52 -15.71
C GLY A 144 18.71 -6.65 -17.09
N MET A 145 20.00 -6.98 -17.18
CA MET A 145 20.71 -7.12 -18.45
C MET A 145 20.16 -8.27 -19.32
N TRP A 146 19.82 -9.41 -18.72
CA TRP A 146 19.49 -10.63 -19.48
C TRP A 146 17.99 -10.88 -19.63
N PHE A 147 17.16 -10.34 -18.73
CA PHE A 147 15.71 -10.61 -18.72
C PHE A 147 14.84 -9.35 -18.63
N GLY A 148 15.44 -8.16 -18.58
CA GLY A 148 14.74 -6.87 -18.59
C GLY A 148 13.94 -6.58 -17.33
N PHE A 149 14.42 -7.01 -16.16
CA PHE A 149 13.83 -6.60 -14.86
C PHE A 149 14.37 -5.25 -14.38
N PRO A 150 13.59 -4.48 -13.61
CA PRO A 150 12.18 -4.71 -13.28
C PRO A 150 11.26 -4.52 -14.49
N LYS A 151 10.15 -5.28 -14.51
CA LYS A 151 9.09 -5.23 -15.54
C LYS A 151 7.86 -4.47 -15.08
N ILE A 152 7.85 -4.06 -13.83
CA ILE A 152 6.84 -3.18 -13.24
C ILE A 152 7.52 -1.88 -12.86
N ASP A 153 6.75 -0.79 -12.95
CA ASP A 153 7.10 0.44 -12.26
C ASP A 153 6.75 0.28 -10.78
N LEU A 154 7.73 0.42 -9.89
CA LEU A 154 7.51 0.27 -8.45
C LEU A 154 6.75 1.46 -7.86
N ASP A 155 6.81 2.63 -8.49
CA ASP A 155 6.16 3.86 -8.02
C ASP A 155 4.63 3.75 -8.14
N GLU A 156 4.13 2.97 -9.11
CA GLU A 156 2.70 2.63 -9.22
C GLU A 156 2.13 1.91 -7.98
N TYR A 157 3.00 1.29 -7.18
CA TYR A 157 2.64 0.51 -6.00
C TYR A 157 3.01 1.22 -4.69
N ASP A 158 3.12 2.55 -4.71
CA ASP A 158 3.32 3.32 -3.49
C ASP A 158 2.15 3.27 -2.52
N ILE A 159 2.47 3.56 -1.27
CA ILE A 159 1.48 3.65 -0.20
C ILE A 159 0.57 4.86 -0.40
N VAL A 160 -0.67 4.73 0.08
CA VAL A 160 -1.60 5.85 0.09
C VAL A 160 -1.40 6.63 1.38
N THR A 161 -0.89 7.86 1.26
CA THR A 161 -0.70 8.82 2.36
C THR A 161 -1.49 10.11 2.09
N SER A 162 -1.57 11.00 3.10
CA SER A 162 -2.24 12.29 2.96
C SER A 162 -1.34 13.34 2.33
N ASP A 163 -1.93 14.28 1.58
CA ASP A 163 -1.23 15.47 1.08
C ASP A 163 -0.60 16.25 2.25
N GLN A 164 -1.31 16.34 3.38
CA GLN A 164 -0.80 16.98 4.60
C GLN A 164 0.44 16.25 5.14
N THR A 165 0.47 14.92 5.11
CA THR A 165 1.64 14.14 5.53
C THR A 165 2.78 14.36 4.54
N ALA A 166 2.50 14.34 3.24
CA ALA A 166 3.50 14.62 2.22
C ALA A 166 4.12 16.02 2.41
N GLU A 167 3.30 17.05 2.66
CA GLU A 167 3.76 18.41 2.93
C GLU A 167 4.55 18.49 4.24
N ALA A 168 4.10 17.83 5.31
CA ALA A 168 4.79 17.82 6.59
C ALA A 168 6.19 17.18 6.48
N PHE A 169 6.32 16.10 5.72
CA PHE A 169 7.59 15.45 5.46
C PHE A 169 8.48 16.27 4.52
N ALA A 170 7.91 16.93 3.51
CA ALA A 170 8.64 17.83 2.61
C ALA A 170 9.19 19.06 3.33
N THR A 171 8.38 19.69 4.18
CA THR A 171 8.74 20.90 4.94
C THR A 171 9.51 20.59 6.24
N LYS A 172 9.56 19.32 6.64
CA LYS A 172 10.07 18.84 7.94
C LYS A 172 9.39 19.52 9.14
N LYS A 173 8.13 19.95 8.96
CA LYS A 173 7.33 20.64 9.97
C LYS A 173 5.95 19.99 10.00
N ALA A 174 5.55 19.47 11.15
CA ALA A 174 4.19 19.04 11.35
C ALA A 174 3.30 20.26 11.60
N ALA A 175 2.13 20.32 10.97
CA ALA A 175 1.08 21.23 11.43
C ALA A 175 0.73 20.86 12.88
N GLU A 176 0.65 21.85 13.78
CA GLU A 176 0.22 21.60 15.16
C GLU A 176 -1.17 20.94 15.15
N VAL A 177 -1.29 19.82 15.85
CA VAL A 177 -2.59 19.21 16.15
C VAL A 177 -3.27 20.13 17.14
N LYS A 178 -4.10 21.06 16.65
CA LYS A 178 -4.96 21.88 17.51
C LYS A 178 -6.05 20.99 18.11
N LEU A 179 -5.73 20.32 19.21
CA LEU A 179 -6.75 19.90 20.17
C LEU A 179 -7.31 21.20 20.73
N ARG A 180 -8.56 21.53 20.40
CA ARG A 180 -9.17 22.74 20.93
C ARG A 180 -9.30 22.54 22.44
N ASP A 181 -8.57 23.32 23.23
CA ASP A 181 -8.95 23.55 24.62
C ASP A 181 -10.38 24.11 24.60
N GLU A 182 -11.25 23.45 25.36
CA GLU A 182 -12.67 23.71 25.68
C GLU A 182 -13.34 24.91 24.96
#